data_AF-A0A4Y2R521-F1
#
_entry.id   AF-A0A4Y2R521-F1
#
_cell.length_a   1.000
_cell.length_b   1.000
_cell.length_c   1.000
_cell.angle_alpha   90.00
_cell.angle_beta   90.00
_cell.angle_gamma   90.00
#
_symmetry.space_group_name_H-M   'P 1'
#
loop_
_entity.id
_entity.type
_entity.pdbx_description
1 polymer ?
#
loop_
_entity_poly.entity_id
_entity_poly.type
_entity_poly.pdbx_seq_one_letter_code
_entity_poly.pdbx_strand_id
1 'polypeptide(L)'
;MAGIERKLNVLSIDEKMKILKFLDGNPLMKESEIAVKFVVPASTISTIIKNREVVEHSESAFLPDSVCEEWIKDIPALVKGYEPKNIFSADEMGLFYQSVPDKTAMFKDESKAKFV
;
A
#
# COMPACT_ATOMS: atom_id res chain seq x y z
N MET A 1 31.28 1.11 10.98
CA MET A 1 31.03 0.97 9.53
C MET A 1 29.93 1.95 9.17
N ALA A 2 30.22 2.96 8.35
CA ALA A 2 29.21 3.93 7.93
C ALA A 2 28.08 3.17 7.20
N GLY A 3 26.83 3.37 7.65
CA GLY A 3 25.67 2.79 6.99
C GLY A 3 25.58 3.35 5.57
N ILE A 4 25.86 2.51 4.58
CA ILE A 4 25.63 2.85 3.19
C ILE A 4 24.11 2.92 3.02
N GLU A 5 23.57 4.13 2.90
CA GLU A 5 22.16 4.34 2.58
C GLU A 5 21.87 3.67 1.23
N ARG A 6 21.10 2.58 1.27
CA ARG A 6 20.66 1.91 0.05
C ARG A 6 19.61 2.80 -0.61
N LYS A 7 19.95 3.40 -1.77
CA LYS A 7 18.94 3.95 -2.68
C LYS A 7 18.07 2.80 -3.16
N LEU A 8 16.84 2.73 -2.66
CA LEU A 8 15.85 1.74 -3.09
C LEU A 8 15.33 2.15 -4.47
N ASN A 9 15.62 1.35 -5.50
CA ASN A 9 14.94 1.46 -6.79
C ASN A 9 13.53 0.88 -6.62
N VAL A 10 12.58 1.74 -6.28
CA VAL A 10 11.18 1.35 -6.10
C VAL A 10 10.57 1.12 -7.48
N LEU A 11 10.30 -0.14 -7.82
CA LEU A 11 9.58 -0.53 -9.03
C LEU A 11 8.08 -0.30 -8.85
N SER A 12 7.45 0.34 -9.85
CA SER A 12 6.00 0.48 -9.93
C SER A 12 5.31 -0.89 -10.08
N ILE A 13 4.05 -0.97 -9.66
CA ILE A 13 3.21 -2.17 -9.83
C ILE A 13 3.13 -2.54 -11.32
N ASP A 14 3.00 -1.55 -12.21
CA ASP A 14 2.95 -1.76 -13.67
C ASP A 14 4.24 -2.40 -14.21
N GLU A 15 5.39 -1.99 -13.68
CA GLU A 15 6.70 -2.53 -14.09
C GLU A 15 6.85 -3.98 -13.63
N LYS A 16 6.42 -4.29 -12.41
CA LYS A 16 6.41 -5.66 -11.88
C LYS A 16 5.46 -6.56 -12.70
N MET A 17 4.30 -6.04 -13.11
CA MET A 17 3.35 -6.77 -13.97
C MET A 17 3.89 -7.03 -15.37
N LYS A 18 4.63 -6.07 -15.96
CA LYS A 18 5.32 -6.29 -17.25
C LYS A 18 6.37 -7.40 -17.15
N ILE A 19 7.10 -7.45 -16.04
CA ILE A 19 8.10 -8.50 -15.77
C ILE A 19 7.41 -9.87 -15.65
N LEU A 20 6.30 -9.98 -14.90
CA LEU A 20 5.54 -11.23 -14.74
C LEU A 20 4.97 -11.73 -16.08
N LYS A 21 4.32 -10.85 -16.87
CA LYS A 21 3.83 -11.21 -18.20
C LYS A 21 4.95 -11.71 -19.12
N PHE A 22 6.14 -11.13 -19.02
CA PHE A 22 7.30 -11.54 -19.80
C PHE A 22 7.84 -12.91 -19.36
N LEU A 23 7.85 -13.19 -18.06
CA LEU A 23 8.19 -14.49 -17.49
C LEU A 23 7.23 -15.59 -17.96
N ASP A 24 5.92 -15.33 -17.89
CA ASP A 24 4.90 -16.30 -18.30
C ASP A 24 4.97 -16.63 -19.79
N GLY A 25 5.33 -15.64 -20.63
CA GLY A 25 5.57 -15.84 -22.06
C GLY A 25 6.88 -16.56 -22.39
N ASN A 26 7.79 -16.74 -21.43
CA ASN A 26 9.13 -17.32 -21.65
C ASN A 26 9.55 -18.24 -20.49
N PRO A 27 8.89 -19.40 -20.30
CA PRO A 27 9.06 -20.25 -19.12
C PRO A 27 10.46 -20.89 -18.97
N LEU A 28 11.27 -20.92 -20.03
CA LEU A 28 12.62 -21.49 -20.02
C LEU A 28 13.73 -20.44 -19.84
N MET A 29 13.39 -19.15 -19.83
CA MET A 29 14.36 -18.07 -19.73
C MET A 29 14.84 -17.93 -18.28
N LYS A 30 16.16 -17.76 -18.10
CA LYS A 30 16.74 -17.63 -16.76
C LYS A 30 16.42 -16.25 -16.18
N GLU A 31 16.15 -16.19 -14.88
CA GLU A 31 15.94 -14.94 -14.14
C GLU A 31 17.09 -13.94 -14.34
N SER A 32 18.32 -14.43 -14.49
CA SER A 32 19.51 -13.62 -14.78
C SER A 32 19.47 -12.91 -16.13
N GLU A 33 18.85 -13.51 -17.14
CA GLU A 33 18.74 -12.90 -18.48
C GLU A 33 17.62 -11.86 -18.50
N ILE A 34 16.55 -12.08 -17.73
CA ILE A 34 15.44 -11.15 -17.56
C ILE A 34 15.90 -9.94 -16.74
N ALA A 35 16.69 -10.16 -15.70
CA ALA A 35 17.35 -9.11 -14.91
C ALA A 35 18.14 -8.14 -15.80
N VAL A 36 18.90 -8.66 -16.76
CA VAL A 36 19.64 -7.84 -17.74
C VAL A 36 18.69 -7.06 -18.65
N LYS A 37 17.60 -7.69 -19.14
CA LYS A 37 16.62 -7.03 -20.01
C LYS A 37 15.89 -5.85 -19.33
N PHE A 38 15.53 -6.01 -18.06
CA PHE A 38 14.79 -4.99 -17.32
C PHE A 38 15.70 -4.03 -16.55
N VAL A 39 17.03 -4.22 -16.58
CA VAL A 39 18.01 -3.45 -15.78
C VAL A 39 17.66 -3.52 -14.29
N VAL A 40 17.22 -4.69 -13.85
CA VAL A 40 16.77 -4.96 -12.47
C VAL A 40 17.67 -6.06 -11.90
N PRO A 41 18.15 -5.93 -10.65
CA PRO A 41 18.95 -6.99 -10.03
C PRO A 41 18.21 -8.33 -10.02
N ALA A 42 18.93 -9.43 -10.26
CA ALA A 42 18.33 -10.77 -10.25
C ALA A 42 17.60 -11.08 -8.93
N SER A 43 18.13 -10.59 -7.80
CA SER A 43 17.47 -10.69 -6.48
C SER A 43 16.07 -10.09 -6.47
N THR A 44 15.86 -8.99 -7.20
CA THR A 44 14.58 -8.30 -7.29
C THR A 44 13.60 -9.07 -8.15
N ILE A 45 14.05 -9.67 -9.25
CA ILE A 45 13.23 -10.59 -10.07
C ILE A 45 12.74 -11.76 -9.22
N SER A 46 13.63 -12.40 -8.46
CA SER A 46 13.24 -13.51 -7.58
C SER A 46 12.25 -13.08 -6.49
N THR A 47 12.40 -11.88 -5.93
CA THR A 47 11.43 -11.33 -4.97
C THR A 47 10.07 -11.06 -5.62
N ILE A 48 10.03 -10.56 -6.85
CA ILE A 48 8.78 -10.34 -7.60
C ILE A 48 8.08 -11.67 -7.86
N ILE A 49 8.80 -12.71 -8.26
CA ILE A 49 8.25 -14.06 -8.49
C ILE A 49 7.68 -14.63 -7.19
N LYS A 50 8.41 -14.51 -6.07
CA LYS A 50 7.94 -14.98 -4.75
C LYS A 50 6.67 -14.26 -4.29
N ASN A 51 6.55 -12.97 -4.59
CA ASN A 51 5.41 -12.14 -4.24
C ASN A 51 4.42 -11.97 -5.40
N ARG A 52 4.39 -12.89 -6.37
CA ARG A 52 3.58 -12.75 -7.59
C ARG A 52 2.10 -12.55 -7.31
N GLU A 53 1.55 -13.26 -6.33
CA GLU A 53 0.14 -13.15 -5.96
C GLU A 53 -0.19 -11.73 -5.47
N VAL A 54 0.68 -11.15 -4.65
CA VAL A 54 0.51 -9.79 -4.15
C VAL A 54 0.61 -8.77 -5.28
N VAL A 55 1.43 -9.01 -6.30
CA VAL A 55 1.57 -8.11 -7.46
C VAL A 55 0.39 -8.25 -8.43
N GLU A 56 -0.10 -9.46 -8.66
CA GLU A 56 -1.25 -9.75 -9.55
C GLU A 56 -2.57 -9.27 -8.93
N HIS A 57 -2.72 -9.41 -7.61
CA HIS A 57 -3.93 -9.04 -6.87
C HIS A 57 -3.81 -7.70 -6.16
N SER A 58 -2.73 -6.94 -6.34
CA SER A 58 -2.70 -5.55 -5.84
C SER A 58 -3.69 -4.74 -6.67
N GLU A 59 -4.90 -4.54 -6.12
CA GLU A 59 -6.07 -3.84 -6.69
C GLU A 59 -5.82 -2.37 -7.07
N SER A 60 -4.58 -1.88 -7.02
CA SER A 60 -4.24 -0.54 -7.49
C SER A 60 -4.30 -0.41 -9.03
N ALA A 61 -4.29 -1.53 -9.75
CA ALA A 61 -4.40 -1.52 -11.21
C ALA A 61 -5.88 -1.50 -11.63
N PHE A 62 -6.41 -0.29 -11.77
CA PHE A 62 -7.60 0.03 -12.56
C PHE A 62 -8.90 -0.66 -12.07
N LEU A 63 -9.42 -0.21 -10.92
CA LEU A 63 -10.85 -0.33 -10.68
C LEU A 63 -11.57 0.35 -11.85
N PRO A 64 -12.49 -0.33 -12.56
CA PRO A 64 -13.22 0.30 -13.64
C PRO A 64 -14.04 1.46 -13.07
N ASP A 65 -14.14 2.56 -13.83
CA ASP A 65 -14.85 3.77 -13.40
C ASP A 65 -16.27 3.47 -12.89
N SER A 66 -16.91 2.43 -13.44
CA SER A 66 -18.23 1.96 -13.01
C SER A 66 -18.32 1.55 -11.53
N VAL A 67 -17.28 0.96 -10.96
CA VAL A 67 -17.24 0.56 -9.53
C VAL A 67 -17.07 1.79 -8.65
N CYS A 68 -16.23 2.74 -9.08
CA CYS A 68 -16.08 4.03 -8.42
C CYS A 68 -17.40 4.82 -8.44
N GLU A 69 -18.10 4.83 -9.57
CA GLU A 69 -19.40 5.48 -9.73
C GLU A 69 -20.50 4.86 -8.85
N GLU A 70 -20.47 3.54 -8.64
CA GLU A 70 -21.37 2.86 -7.71
C GLU A 70 -21.11 3.32 -6.27
N TRP A 71 -19.85 3.31 -5.83
CA TRP A 71 -19.46 3.76 -4.50
C TRP A 71 -19.79 5.24 -4.24
N ILE A 72 -19.58 6.11 -5.23
CA ILE A 72 -19.88 7.55 -5.11
C ILE A 72 -21.37 7.79 -4.82
N LYS A 73 -22.28 6.93 -5.33
CA LYS A 73 -23.72 7.05 -5.06
C LYS A 73 -24.08 6.79 -3.60
N ASP A 74 -23.28 6.02 -2.88
CA ASP A 74 -23.52 5.68 -1.48
C ASP A 74 -22.97 6.73 -0.50
N ILE A 75 -22.04 7.59 -0.94
CA ILE A 75 -21.45 8.64 -0.09
C ILE A 75 -22.49 9.56 0.57
N PRO A 76 -23.52 10.08 -0.14
CA PRO A 76 -24.54 10.92 0.49
C PRO A 76 -25.31 10.21 1.61
N ALA A 77 -25.50 8.88 1.52
CA ALA A 77 -26.15 8.11 2.57
C ALA A 77 -25.21 7.91 3.78
N LEU A 78 -23.92 7.69 3.54
CA LEU A 78 -22.90 7.53 4.59
C LEU A 78 -22.65 8.82 5.38
N VAL A 79 -22.70 9.97 4.69
CA VAL A 79 -22.45 11.30 5.28
C VAL A 79 -23.70 11.85 6.00
N LYS A 80 -24.88 11.24 5.80
CA LYS A 80 -26.12 11.70 6.41
C LYS A 80 -26.05 11.66 7.94
N GLY A 81 -26.19 12.83 8.56
CA GLY A 81 -26.16 12.98 10.02
C GLY A 81 -24.81 13.41 10.61
N TYR A 82 -23.77 13.51 9.78
CA TYR A 82 -22.50 14.13 10.15
C TYR A 82 -22.49 15.61 9.79
N GLU A 83 -21.98 16.44 10.69
CA GLU A 83 -21.68 17.84 10.35
C GLU A 83 -20.48 17.90 9.40
N PRO A 84 -20.43 18.87 8.46
CA PRO A 84 -19.31 18.98 7.52
C PRO A 84 -17.93 19.01 8.16
N LYS A 85 -17.82 19.59 9.37
CA LYS A 85 -16.59 19.67 10.16
C LYS A 85 -16.08 18.31 10.68
N ASN A 86 -16.91 17.26 10.62
CA ASN A 86 -16.62 15.91 11.09
C ASN A 86 -16.36 14.93 9.93
N ILE A 87 -16.32 15.41 8.69
CA ILE A 87 -16.01 14.62 7.50
C ILE A 87 -14.55 14.90 7.15
N PHE A 88 -13.69 13.92 7.41
CA PHE A 88 -12.25 14.06 7.18
C PHE A 88 -11.81 13.21 6.01
N SER A 89 -10.85 13.72 5.23
CA SER A 89 -10.18 12.93 4.22
C SER A 89 -9.21 11.96 4.90
N ALA A 90 -9.21 10.69 4.47
CA ALA A 90 -8.42 9.63 5.12
C ALA A 90 -6.90 9.82 4.93
N ASP A 91 -6.49 10.55 3.89
CA ASP A 91 -5.09 10.88 3.62
C ASP A 91 -4.48 11.81 4.67
N GLU A 92 -5.26 12.72 5.26
CA GLU A 92 -4.82 13.63 6.32
C GLU A 92 -4.85 12.98 7.72
N MET A 93 -5.70 11.96 7.94
CA MET A 93 -5.81 11.27 9.24
C MET A 93 -4.60 10.37 9.56
N GLY A 94 -3.87 9.88 8.55
CA GLY A 94 -2.66 9.07 8.73
C GLY A 94 -1.52 9.83 9.42
N LEU A 95 -1.38 11.13 9.14
CA LEU A 95 -0.42 12.02 9.79
C LEU A 95 -0.82 12.32 11.24
N PHE A 96 -2.13 12.39 11.52
CA PHE A 96 -2.64 12.60 12.87
C PHE A 96 -2.37 11.40 13.77
N TYR A 97 -2.49 10.16 13.26
CA TYR A 97 -2.21 8.94 14.02
C TYR A 97 -0.73 8.85 14.46
N GLN A 98 0.21 9.27 13.62
CA GLN A 98 1.63 9.38 13.99
C GLN A 98 1.91 10.47 15.03
N SER A 99 0.98 11.44 15.14
CA SER A 99 1.05 12.55 16.10
C SER A 99 0.30 12.25 17.40
N VAL A 100 -0.43 11.13 17.48
CA VAL A 100 -1.00 10.65 18.73
C VAL A 100 0.15 10.08 19.56
N PRO A 101 0.43 10.61 20.77
CA PRO A 101 1.44 10.02 21.62
C PRO A 101 1.04 8.58 21.95
N ASP A 102 1.95 7.61 21.71
CA ASP A 102 1.79 6.16 21.99
C ASP A 102 1.28 5.84 23.41
N LYS A 103 1.37 6.83 24.29
CA LYS A 103 1.02 6.74 25.70
C LYS A 103 0.22 7.99 26.02
N THR A 104 -1.09 7.84 26.17
CA THR A 104 -1.88 8.76 26.99
C THR A 104 -1.14 8.85 28.33
N ALA A 105 -0.59 10.02 28.64
CA ALA A 105 -0.02 10.28 29.95
C ALA A 105 -1.18 10.17 30.96
N MET A 106 -1.35 9.00 31.57
CA MET A 106 -2.15 8.85 32.76
C MET A 106 -1.57 9.81 33.79
N PHE A 107 -2.34 10.83 34.18
CA PHE A 107 -2.04 11.57 35.38
C PHE A 107 -2.03 10.58 36.55
N LYS A 108 -1.00 10.69 37.38
CA LYS A 108 -0.60 9.70 38.38
C LYS A 108 -1.63 9.46 39.50
N ASP A 109 -2.81 10.08 39.46
CA ASP A 109 -3.83 10.00 40.51
C ASP A 109 -5.26 9.67 40.06
N GLU A 110 -5.53 9.42 38.77
CA GLU A 110 -6.89 9.01 38.39
C GLU A 110 -7.08 7.49 38.56
N SER A 111 -7.65 7.15 39.71
CA SER A 111 -8.16 5.84 40.05
C SER A 111 -9.25 5.42 39.04
N LYS A 112 -8.93 4.43 38.21
CA LYS A 112 -9.81 3.62 37.35
C LYS A 112 -11.29 4.02 37.41
N ALA A 113 -11.75 4.83 36.45
CA ALA A 113 -13.16 4.88 36.13
C ALA A 113 -13.58 3.49 35.64
N LYS A 114 -14.36 2.78 36.46
CA LYS A 114 -15.07 1.57 36.05
C LYS A 114 -16.12 2.01 35.05
N PHE A 115 -16.00 1.54 33.82
CA PHE A 115 -17.13 1.52 32.90
C PHE A 115 -18.17 0.56 33.49
N VAL A 116 -19.31 1.12 33.88
CA VAL A 116 -20.56 0.39 34.12
C VAL A 116 -21.19 0.09 32.77
#